data_AF-A0A523WU88-F1
#
_entry.id   AF-A0A523WU88-F1
#
_cell.length_a   1.000
_cell.length_b   1.000
_cell.length_c   1.000
_cell.angle_alpha   90.00
_cell.angle_beta   90.00
_cell.angle_gamma   90.00
#
_symmetry.space_group_name_H-M   'P 1'
#
loop_
_entity.id
_entity.type
_entity.pdbx_description
1 polymer ?
#
loop_
_entity_poly.entity_id
_entity_poly.type
_entity_poly.pdbx_seq_one_letter_code
_entity_poly.pdbx_strand_id
1 'polypeptide(L)' 'MARNKPLAYKIRLQKAGKQKKAVPAWIMAKTKGKVRWSPKSRRNWRNRKLRA' A
#
# COMPACT_ATOMS: atom_id res chain seq x y z
N MET A 1 1.30 22.78 -6.66
CA MET A 1 1.64 22.29 -5.31
C MET A 1 1.85 20.76 -5.25
N ALA A 2 2.76 20.20 -6.04
CA ALA A 2 3.10 18.77 -5.98
C ALA A 2 4.51 18.48 -5.42
N ARG A 3 5.41 19.47 -5.49
CA ARG A 3 6.82 19.34 -5.10
C ARG A 3 7.03 19.57 -3.60
N ASN A 4 6.57 20.70 -3.09
CA ASN A 4 6.71 21.07 -1.68
C ASN A 4 5.48 20.63 -0.90
N LYS A 5 5.63 19.57 -0.10
CA LYS A 5 4.57 18.96 0.72
C LYS A 5 4.98 19.04 2.20
N PRO A 6 4.06 19.33 3.14
CA PRO A 6 4.37 19.31 4.56
C PRO A 6 4.76 17.90 5.00
N LEU A 7 5.58 17.80 6.05
CA LEU A 7 6.14 16.54 6.54
C LEU A 7 5.06 15.49 6.82
N ALA A 8 3.99 15.89 7.52
CA ALA A 8 2.88 14.99 7.85
C ALA A 8 2.22 14.37 6.61
N TYR A 9 2.17 15.11 5.50
CA TYR A 9 1.62 14.61 4.25
C TYR A 9 2.58 13.63 3.56
N LYS A 10 3.89 13.90 3.60
CA LYS A 10 4.92 12.97 3.09
C LYS A 10 4.91 11.62 3.82
N ILE A 11 4.76 11.62 5.14
CA ILE A 11 4.68 10.39 5.95
C ILE A 11 3.43 9.57 5.58
N ARG A 12 2.27 10.21 5.42
CA ARG A 12 1.04 9.56 4.96
C ARG A 12 1.22 8.90 3.58
N LEU A 13 1.84 9.60 2.65
CA LEU A 13 2.17 9.05 1.33
C LEU A 13 3.15 7.88 1.40
N GLN A 14 4.18 7.97 2.24
CA GLN A 14 5.16 6.89 2.40
C GLN A 14 4.51 5.64 3.00
N LYS A 15 3.65 5.79 4.02
CA LYS A 15 2.83 4.70 4.58
C LYS A 15 1.95 4.08 3.50
N ALA A 16 1.27 4.91 2.70
CA ALA A 16 0.45 4.43 1.59
C ALA A 16 1.28 3.64 0.55
N GLY A 17 2.49 4.10 0.22
CA GLY A 17 3.42 3.39 -0.66
C GLY A 17 3.82 2.03 -0.11
N LYS A 18 4.23 1.96 1.17
CA LYS A 18 4.61 0.70 1.84
C LYS A 18 3.45 -0.32 1.89
N GLN A 19 2.23 0.15 2.13
CA GLN A 19 1.03 -0.70 2.20
C GLN A 19 0.61 -1.32 0.85
N LYS A 20 1.12 -0.83 -0.28
CA LYS A 20 0.80 -1.36 -1.62
C LYS A 20 1.53 -2.69 -1.91
N LYS A 21 2.52 -3.07 -1.11
CA LYS A 21 3.31 -4.29 -1.34
C LYS A 21 2.43 -5.56 -1.30
N ALA A 22 2.83 -6.57 -2.08
CA ALA A 22 2.19 -7.88 -2.09
C ALA A 22 2.40 -8.61 -0.75
N VAL A 23 1.55 -9.61 -0.49
CA VAL A 23 1.71 -10.47 0.68
C VAL A 23 3.00 -11.30 0.51
N PRO A 24 3.90 -11.32 1.51
CA PRO A 24 5.12 -12.14 1.44
C PRO A 24 4.84 -13.63 1.25
N ALA A 25 5.73 -14.29 0.51
CA ALA A 25 5.61 -15.72 0.19
C ALA A 25 5.53 -16.61 1.43
N TRP A 26 6.34 -16.32 2.46
CA TRP A 26 6.35 -17.10 3.69
C TRP A 26 5.02 -17.01 4.47
N ILE A 27 4.27 -15.90 4.35
CA ILE A 27 2.92 -15.78 4.95
C ILE A 27 1.94 -16.66 4.19
N MET A 28 2.02 -16.67 2.86
CA MET A 28 1.20 -17.55 2.03
C MET A 28 1.45 -19.02 2.39
N ALA A 29 2.72 -19.42 2.55
CA ALA A 29 3.08 -20.77 3.00
C ALA A 29 2.53 -21.07 4.40
N LYS A 30 2.75 -20.18 5.37
CA LYS A 30 2.27 -20.34 6.76
C LYS A 30 0.74 -20.48 6.83
N THR A 31 0.02 -19.75 6.01
CA THR A 31 -1.45 -19.74 5.99
C THR A 31 -2.06 -20.78 5.05
N LYS A 32 -1.25 -21.68 4.46
CA LYS A 32 -1.68 -22.65 3.42
C LYS A 32 -2.44 -21.96 2.29
N GLY A 33 -2.01 -20.76 1.92
CA GLY A 33 -2.59 -19.96 0.85
C GLY A 33 -3.94 -19.34 1.17
N LYS A 34 -4.39 -19.27 2.43
CA LYS A 34 -5.61 -18.54 2.80
C LYS A 34 -5.45 -17.02 2.65
N VAL A 35 -4.26 -16.48 2.94
CA VAL A 35 -3.98 -15.04 2.80
C VAL A 35 -3.08 -14.80 1.59
N ARG A 36 -3.67 -14.48 0.44
CA ARG A 36 -2.93 -14.27 -0.84
C ARG A 36 -2.79 -12.81 -1.25
N TRP A 37 -3.77 -11.97 -0.90
CA TRP A 37 -3.80 -10.57 -1.31
C TRP A 37 -4.51 -9.72 -0.27
N SER A 38 -4.30 -8.40 -0.32
CA SER A 38 -5.07 -7.45 0.49
C SER A 38 -5.72 -6.38 -0.40
N PRO A 39 -6.83 -5.76 0.05
CA PRO A 39 -7.41 -4.62 -0.67
C PRO A 39 -6.45 -3.43 -0.82
N LYS A 40 -5.45 -3.33 0.08
CA LYS A 40 -4.43 -2.27 0.06
C LYS A 40 -3.34 -2.57 -0.98
N SER A 41 -2.96 -3.83 -1.17
CA SER A 41 -1.93 -4.22 -2.15
C SER A 41 -2.41 -4.09 -3.59
N ARG A 42 -3.69 -4.32 -3.85
CA ARG A 42 -4.30 -4.17 -5.18
C ARG A 42 -4.61 -2.74 -5.61
N ARG A 43 -4.28 -1.73 -4.79
CA ARG A 43 -4.60 -0.34 -5.11
C ARG A 43 -3.75 0.19 -6.26
N ASN A 44 -4.40 0.70 -7.31
CA ASN A 44 -3.76 1.37 -8.44
C ASN A 44 -4.03 2.90 -8.41
N TRP A 45 -3.04 3.71 -8.80
CA TRP A 45 -3.11 5.19 -8.80
C TRP A 45 -4.03 5.74 -9.89
N ARG A 46 -4.27 4.95 -10.95
CA ARG A 46 -5.23 5.27 -12.02
C ARG A 46 -6.67 5.11 -11.52
N ASN A 47 -6.95 3.99 -10.86
CA ASN A 47 -8.34 3.60 -10.53
C ASN A 47 -8.81 4.16 -9.18
N ARG A 48 -7.90 4.40 -8.22
CA ARG A 48 -8.26 4.87 -6.88
C ARG A 48 -7.26 5.91 -6.37
N LYS A 49 -7.73 7.13 -6.18
CA LYS A 49 -6.92 8.23 -5.61
C LYS A 49 -6.76 8.08 -4.09
N LEU A 50 -5.62 8.55 -3.59
CA LEU A 50 -5.35 8.63 -2.16
C LEU A 50 -6.10 9.84 -1.59
N ARG A 51 -6.97 9.61 -0.60
CA ARG A 51 -7.44 10.68 0.27
C ARG A 51 -6.39 10.82 1.36
N ALA A 52 -5.62 11.89 1.30
CA ALA A 52 -4.49 12.14 2.17
C ALA A 52 -4.68 13.48 2.86
#